data_AF-A0A6L8BHD7-F1
#
_entry.id   AF-A0A6L8BHD7-F1
#
_cell.length_a   1.000
_cell.length_b   1.000
_cell.length_c   1.000
_cell.angle_alpha   90.00
_cell.angle_beta   90.00
_cell.angle_gamma   90.00
#
_symmetry.space_group_name_H-M   'P 1'
#
loop_
_entity.id
_entity.type
_entity.pdbx_description
1 polymer ?
#
loop_
_entity_poly.entity_id
_entity_poly.type
_entity_poly.pdbx_seq_one_letter_code
_entity_poly.pdbx_strand_id
1 'polypeptide(L)'
;MRTLLLAVLAFVPAGTLLAQNWVNYQNTTDFFSINLPESVEPEVREITWPSEYGAVFPGRVYTVREGPATYTVTVVDYTDSHRIHLARTNSTEADSPVNYSYWRIDVLASVAYAATQFRRRGGEVTYDAWHHVDRVAGHQLNITNADESRSYVGIYLHDARLYIVEATVPKGYPPQVQFQQSLGFIDEEGRNIRYDWAEDGSLIRGTRSR
;
A
#
# COMPACT_ATOMS: atom_id res chain seq x y z
N MET A 1 10.29 24.76 69.89
CA MET A 1 11.22 24.35 68.81
C MET A 1 10.39 23.78 67.67
N ARG A 2 10.44 24.38 66.47
CA ARG A 2 9.65 24.02 65.29
C ARG A 2 10.28 22.80 64.60
N THR A 3 9.55 21.70 64.49
CA THR A 3 9.93 20.53 63.68
C THR A 3 9.75 20.86 62.20
N LEU A 4 10.83 20.88 61.43
CA LEU A 4 10.83 21.00 59.98
C LEU A 4 10.69 19.60 59.36
N LEU A 5 9.56 19.35 58.69
CA LEU A 5 9.40 18.18 57.81
C LEU A 5 10.17 18.43 56.51
N LEU A 6 11.21 17.63 56.24
CA LEU A 6 11.81 17.55 54.92
C LEU A 6 10.91 16.72 54.01
N ALA A 7 10.34 17.36 52.98
CA ALA A 7 9.71 16.67 51.87
C ALA A 7 10.80 16.28 50.85
N VAL A 8 11.06 14.98 50.72
CA VAL A 8 11.95 14.45 49.68
C VAL A 8 11.15 14.34 48.39
N LEU A 9 11.45 15.19 47.41
CA LEU A 9 10.94 15.06 46.04
C LEU A 9 11.67 13.90 45.36
N ALA A 10 10.98 12.77 45.13
CA ALA A 10 11.50 11.69 44.32
C ALA A 10 11.47 12.10 42.83
N PHE A 11 12.66 12.31 42.25
CA PHE A 11 12.82 12.58 40.82
C PHE A 11 12.72 11.25 40.06
N VAL A 12 11.57 10.98 39.46
CA VAL A 12 11.39 9.82 38.58
C VAL A 12 12.10 10.15 37.26
N PRO A 13 13.13 9.39 36.84
CA PRO A 13 13.70 9.59 35.52
C PRO A 13 12.61 9.29 34.49
N ALA A 14 12.25 10.30 33.69
CA ALA A 14 11.42 10.10 32.53
C ALA A 14 12.17 9.12 31.62
N GLY A 15 11.66 7.89 31.51
CA GLY A 15 12.14 6.95 30.50
C GLY A 15 12.05 7.62 29.14
N THR A 16 13.10 7.52 28.34
CA THR A 16 13.07 7.94 26.95
C THR A 16 11.96 7.16 26.25
N LEU A 17 10.83 7.82 26.02
CA LEU A 17 9.90 7.44 24.96
C LEU A 17 10.71 7.49 23.68
N LEU A 18 11.03 6.32 23.10
CA LEU A 18 11.43 6.27 21.71
C LEU A 18 10.24 6.79 20.92
N ALA A 19 10.27 8.07 20.56
CA ALA A 19 9.33 8.61 19.60
C ALA A 19 9.53 7.79 18.32
N GLN A 20 8.49 7.08 17.88
CA GLN A 20 8.45 6.48 16.55
C GLN A 20 8.52 7.64 15.56
N ASN A 21 9.72 7.97 15.08
CA ASN A 21 9.84 8.88 13.98
C ASN A 21 9.50 8.13 12.70
N TRP A 22 8.52 8.67 11.99
CA TRP A 22 8.17 8.22 10.64
C TRP A 22 8.85 9.15 9.64
N VAL A 23 9.49 8.57 8.63
CA VAL A 23 10.05 9.30 7.51
C VAL A 23 9.17 9.10 6.29
N ASN A 24 9.05 10.13 5.46
CA ASN A 24 8.47 9.99 4.14
C ASN A 24 9.53 9.36 3.22
N TYR A 25 9.37 8.09 2.91
CA TYR A 25 10.18 7.35 1.96
C TYR A 25 9.65 7.59 0.55
N GLN A 26 10.54 7.92 -0.39
CA GLN A 26 10.21 8.11 -1.80
C GLN A 26 10.93 7.08 -2.65
N ASN A 27 10.21 6.49 -3.59
CA ASN A 27 10.76 5.56 -4.56
C ASN A 27 10.52 6.07 -5.97
N THR A 28 11.54 6.65 -6.58
CA THR A 28 11.47 7.17 -7.96
C THR A 28 11.56 6.07 -9.02
N THR A 29 11.78 4.81 -8.63
CA THR A 29 11.78 3.69 -9.59
C THR A 29 10.38 3.15 -9.82
N ASP A 30 9.53 3.18 -8.78
CA ASP A 30 8.14 2.70 -8.81
C ASP A 30 7.12 3.83 -8.57
N PHE A 31 7.56 5.09 -8.51
CA PHE A 31 6.69 6.28 -8.51
C PHE A 31 5.73 6.40 -7.32
N PHE A 32 6.17 6.00 -6.11
CA PHE A 32 5.39 6.21 -4.89
C PHE A 32 6.17 6.90 -3.78
N SER A 33 5.42 7.47 -2.84
CA SER A 33 5.90 7.85 -1.51
C SER A 33 5.07 7.17 -0.44
N ILE A 34 5.66 6.86 0.72
CA ILE A 34 4.92 6.30 1.85
C ILE A 34 5.64 6.62 3.16
N ASN A 35 4.89 6.75 4.26
CA ASN A 35 5.51 6.90 5.57
C ASN A 35 6.01 5.54 6.06
N LEU A 36 7.27 5.47 6.43
CA LEU A 36 7.90 4.29 7.04
C LEU A 36 8.58 4.66 8.36
N PRO A 37 8.74 3.70 9.29
CA PRO A 37 9.60 3.90 10.45
C PRO A 37 11.03 4.29 10.05
N GLU A 38 11.59 5.33 10.67
CA GLU A 38 12.91 5.93 10.33
C GLU A 38 14.07 4.93 10.38
N SER A 39 13.94 3.87 11.18
CA SER A 39 15.06 2.98 11.53
C SER A 39 15.43 1.94 10.46
N VAL A 40 14.72 1.85 9.33
CA VAL A 40 14.88 0.73 8.38
C VAL A 40 14.69 1.15 6.91
N GLU A 41 15.75 1.03 6.12
CA GLU A 41 15.65 1.03 4.65
C GLU A 41 14.89 -0.23 4.20
N PRO A 42 13.91 -0.14 3.28
CA PRO A 42 13.14 -1.31 2.86
C PRO A 42 14.00 -2.41 2.23
N GLU A 43 13.78 -3.65 2.65
CA GLU A 43 14.22 -4.82 1.90
C GLU A 43 13.46 -4.87 0.57
N VAL A 44 14.17 -4.85 -0.55
CA VAL A 44 13.56 -4.89 -1.89
C VAL A 44 13.72 -6.27 -2.49
N ARG A 45 12.61 -6.85 -2.95
CA ARG A 45 12.59 -8.15 -3.64
C ARG A 45 11.77 -8.10 -4.91
N GLU A 46 12.35 -8.55 -6.01
CA GLU A 46 11.63 -8.74 -7.27
C GLU A 46 10.66 -9.93 -7.18
N ILE A 47 9.51 -9.78 -7.81
CA ILE A 47 8.45 -10.79 -7.84
C ILE A 47 7.82 -10.90 -9.23
N THR A 48 7.10 -11.99 -9.42
CA THR A 48 6.11 -12.15 -10.48
C THR A 48 4.72 -12.19 -9.87
N TRP A 49 3.75 -11.56 -10.53
CA TRP A 49 2.36 -11.47 -10.08
C TRP A 49 1.41 -12.06 -11.13
N PRO A 50 0.71 -13.16 -10.85
CA PRO A 50 -0.35 -13.65 -11.73
C PRO A 50 -1.53 -12.68 -11.70
N SER A 51 -2.10 -12.34 -12.84
CA SER A 51 -3.28 -11.49 -12.96
C SER A 51 -4.58 -12.29 -13.01
N GLU A 52 -5.73 -11.60 -12.97
CA GLU A 52 -7.06 -12.22 -13.09
C GLU A 52 -7.22 -13.01 -14.38
N TYR A 53 -6.75 -12.46 -15.50
CA TYR A 53 -6.88 -13.10 -16.81
C TYR A 53 -5.64 -13.92 -17.20
N GLY A 54 -4.83 -14.32 -16.22
CA GLY A 54 -3.79 -15.34 -16.37
C GLY A 54 -2.48 -14.87 -17.00
N ALA A 55 -2.25 -13.57 -17.09
CA ALA A 55 -0.95 -13.03 -17.45
C ALA A 55 -0.06 -12.99 -16.21
N VAL A 56 1.24 -12.85 -16.41
CA VAL A 56 2.20 -12.76 -15.32
C VAL A 56 2.99 -11.48 -15.49
N PHE A 57 2.89 -10.60 -14.50
CA PHE A 57 3.48 -9.27 -14.51
C PHE A 57 4.69 -9.20 -13.58
N PRO A 58 5.73 -8.44 -13.93
CA PRO A 58 6.83 -8.17 -13.01
C PRO A 58 6.36 -7.23 -11.89
N GLY A 59 7.01 -7.32 -10.73
CA GLY A 59 6.76 -6.41 -9.63
C GLY A 59 7.88 -6.43 -8.60
N ARG A 60 7.74 -5.59 -7.59
CA ARG A 60 8.65 -5.50 -6.45
C ARG A 60 7.87 -5.45 -5.15
N VAL A 61 8.45 -6.03 -4.11
CA VAL A 61 7.98 -5.91 -2.73
C VAL A 61 9.04 -5.19 -1.92
N TYR A 62 8.65 -4.08 -1.30
CA TYR A 62 9.41 -3.30 -0.33
C TYR A 62 8.94 -3.71 1.05
N THR A 63 9.82 -4.22 1.90
CA THR A 63 9.48 -4.72 3.23
C THR A 63 10.26 -4.01 4.32
N VAL A 64 9.55 -3.47 5.31
CA VAL A 64 10.12 -2.91 6.54
C VAL A 64 9.58 -3.69 7.74
N ARG A 65 10.47 -4.05 8.67
CA ARG A 65 10.10 -4.71 9.93
C ARG A 65 10.53 -3.84 11.10
N GLU A 66 9.57 -3.46 11.93
CA GLU A 66 9.81 -2.69 13.16
C GLU A 66 9.24 -3.46 14.35
N GLY A 67 10.11 -4.05 15.15
CA GLY A 67 9.69 -4.96 16.22
C GLY A 67 8.80 -6.09 15.67
N PRO A 68 7.58 -6.28 16.18
CA PRO A 68 6.65 -7.30 15.67
C PRO A 68 5.78 -6.83 14.50
N ALA A 69 5.89 -5.56 14.07
CA ALA A 69 5.15 -5.01 12.94
C ALA A 69 5.90 -5.26 11.63
N THR A 70 5.16 -5.64 10.59
CA THR A 70 5.68 -5.73 9.22
C THR A 70 4.88 -4.81 8.32
N TYR A 71 5.59 -3.97 7.57
CA TYR A 71 5.04 -3.03 6.60
C TYR A 71 5.53 -3.45 5.21
N THR A 72 4.61 -3.58 4.26
CA THR A 72 4.96 -3.89 2.88
C THR A 72 4.31 -2.93 1.89
N VAL A 73 5.05 -2.63 0.83
CA VAL A 73 4.52 -2.04 -0.40
C VAL A 73 4.84 -3.01 -1.53
N THR A 74 3.82 -3.57 -2.16
CA THR A 74 3.98 -4.33 -3.39
C THR A 74 3.59 -3.45 -4.56
N VAL A 75 4.46 -3.34 -5.56
CA VAL A 75 4.20 -2.64 -6.81
C VAL A 75 4.25 -3.66 -7.94
N VAL A 76 3.15 -3.79 -8.69
CA VAL A 76 3.08 -4.64 -9.88
C VAL A 76 2.98 -3.75 -11.11
N ASP A 77 3.88 -3.98 -12.05
CA ASP A 77 4.00 -3.15 -13.25
C ASP A 77 3.16 -3.72 -14.41
N TYR A 78 2.02 -3.08 -14.68
CA TYR A 78 1.15 -3.39 -15.81
C TYR A 78 1.39 -2.46 -17.01
N THR A 79 2.41 -1.59 -16.99
CA THR A 79 2.63 -0.59 -18.06
C THR A 79 2.86 -1.22 -19.44
N ASP A 80 3.41 -2.43 -19.47
CA ASP A 80 3.69 -3.19 -20.70
C ASP A 80 2.67 -4.31 -20.96
N SER A 81 1.45 -4.19 -20.41
CA SER A 81 0.41 -5.22 -20.46
C SER A 81 0.10 -5.69 -21.87
N HIS A 82 0.06 -4.79 -22.86
CA HIS A 82 -0.20 -5.18 -24.24
C HIS A 82 0.84 -6.17 -24.78
N ARG A 83 2.14 -5.89 -24.61
CA ARG A 83 3.20 -6.80 -25.06
C ARG A 83 3.20 -8.10 -24.28
N ILE A 84 3.02 -8.03 -22.95
CA ILE A 84 2.95 -9.22 -22.09
C ILE A 84 1.83 -10.15 -22.54
N HIS A 85 0.65 -9.61 -22.85
CA HIS A 85 -0.45 -10.41 -23.38
C HIS A 85 -0.16 -11.00 -24.75
N LEU A 86 0.40 -10.21 -25.69
CA LEU A 86 0.75 -10.70 -27.02
C LEU A 86 1.81 -11.82 -27.01
N ALA A 87 2.67 -11.84 -26.00
CA ALA A 87 3.70 -12.87 -25.85
C ALA A 87 3.19 -14.17 -25.23
N ARG A 88 1.94 -14.23 -24.75
CA ARG A 88 1.37 -15.43 -24.16
C ARG A 88 1.15 -16.51 -25.21
N THR A 89 1.42 -17.75 -24.81
CA THR A 89 1.18 -18.95 -25.62
C THR A 89 0.00 -19.78 -25.09
N ASN A 90 -0.72 -19.27 -24.08
CA ASN A 90 -1.85 -19.96 -23.49
C ASN A 90 -3.08 -19.84 -24.40
N SER A 91 -3.97 -20.84 -24.36
CA SER A 91 -5.18 -20.90 -25.19
C SER A 91 -6.42 -20.85 -24.29
N THR A 92 -6.64 -19.72 -23.63
CA THR A 92 -7.81 -19.48 -22.78
C THR A 92 -8.75 -18.45 -23.42
N GLU A 93 -9.95 -18.23 -22.84
CA GLU A 93 -10.86 -17.16 -23.30
C GLU A 93 -10.23 -15.77 -23.19
N ALA A 94 -9.26 -15.57 -22.31
CA ALA A 94 -8.48 -14.34 -22.22
C ALA A 94 -7.57 -14.11 -23.45
N ASP A 95 -7.39 -15.14 -24.29
CA ASP A 95 -6.62 -15.14 -25.54
C ASP A 95 -7.57 -15.19 -26.78
N SER A 96 -8.90 -15.19 -26.57
CA SER A 96 -9.97 -15.18 -27.60
C SER A 96 -10.08 -13.80 -28.29
N PRO A 97 -10.65 -13.70 -29.52
CA PRO A 97 -10.18 -12.81 -30.58
C PRO A 97 -10.06 -11.32 -30.20
N VAL A 98 -9.01 -10.70 -30.77
CA VAL A 98 -8.55 -9.29 -30.90
C VAL A 98 -9.42 -8.13 -30.36
N ASN A 99 -10.74 -8.27 -30.30
CA ASN A 99 -11.67 -7.18 -30.03
C ASN A 99 -11.94 -6.91 -28.54
N TYR A 100 -11.66 -7.84 -27.62
CA TYR A 100 -11.98 -7.64 -26.19
C TYR A 100 -10.85 -7.00 -25.36
N SER A 101 -9.69 -6.71 -25.96
CA SER A 101 -8.54 -6.01 -25.33
C SER A 101 -8.26 -6.45 -23.89
N TYR A 102 -8.15 -7.75 -23.63
CA TYR A 102 -7.95 -8.29 -22.26
C TYR A 102 -6.76 -7.70 -21.54
N TRP A 103 -5.71 -7.28 -22.26
CA TRP A 103 -4.58 -6.55 -21.69
C TRP A 103 -5.01 -5.26 -20.96
N ARG A 104 -6.06 -4.57 -21.42
CA ARG A 104 -6.65 -3.42 -20.70
C ARG A 104 -7.48 -3.90 -19.51
N ILE A 105 -8.29 -4.93 -19.71
CA ILE A 105 -9.18 -5.46 -18.67
C ILE A 105 -8.37 -5.98 -17.48
N ASP A 106 -7.23 -6.64 -17.71
CA ASP A 106 -6.34 -7.13 -16.65
C ASP A 106 -5.79 -5.98 -15.79
N VAL A 107 -5.45 -4.86 -16.43
CA VAL A 107 -5.04 -3.64 -15.70
C VAL A 107 -6.21 -3.11 -14.88
N LEU A 108 -7.42 -3.00 -15.46
CA LEU A 108 -8.61 -2.48 -14.77
C LEU A 108 -9.08 -3.39 -13.62
N ALA A 109 -8.97 -4.70 -13.77
CA ALA A 109 -9.39 -5.70 -12.78
C ALA A 109 -8.38 -5.85 -11.63
N SER A 110 -7.16 -5.34 -11.78
CA SER A 110 -6.03 -5.56 -10.87
C SER A 110 -6.34 -5.28 -9.39
N VAL A 111 -7.08 -4.20 -9.09
CA VAL A 111 -7.47 -3.84 -7.72
C VAL A 111 -8.43 -4.89 -7.12
N ALA A 112 -9.49 -5.23 -7.86
CA ALA A 112 -10.48 -6.21 -7.41
C ALA A 112 -9.88 -7.62 -7.30
N TYR A 113 -8.96 -7.95 -8.20
CA TYR A 113 -8.19 -9.19 -8.17
C TYR A 113 -7.35 -9.30 -6.91
N ALA A 114 -6.53 -8.29 -6.61
CA ALA A 114 -5.71 -8.27 -5.41
C ALA A 114 -6.57 -8.37 -4.14
N ALA A 115 -7.67 -7.63 -4.07
CA ALA A 115 -8.63 -7.75 -2.96
C ALA A 115 -9.17 -9.19 -2.81
N THR A 116 -9.45 -9.86 -3.93
CA THR A 116 -9.87 -11.28 -3.94
C THR A 116 -8.78 -12.21 -3.43
N GLN A 117 -7.50 -11.97 -3.76
CA GLN A 117 -6.39 -12.75 -3.23
C GLN A 117 -6.28 -12.62 -1.70
N PHE A 118 -6.48 -11.42 -1.15
CA PHE A 118 -6.50 -11.21 0.30
C PHE A 118 -7.69 -11.92 0.97
N ARG A 119 -8.89 -11.86 0.38
CA ARG A 119 -10.05 -12.61 0.89
C ARG A 119 -9.79 -14.12 0.90
N ARG A 120 -9.08 -14.64 -0.11
CA ARG A 120 -8.71 -16.06 -0.23
C ARG A 120 -7.62 -16.50 0.74
N ARG A 121 -6.81 -15.57 1.28
CA ARG A 121 -5.81 -15.86 2.31
C ARG A 121 -6.44 -16.42 3.60
N GLY A 122 -7.73 -16.15 3.82
CA GLY A 122 -8.47 -16.56 5.01
C GLY A 122 -8.39 -15.54 6.14
N GLY A 123 -8.96 -15.87 7.30
CA GLY A 123 -9.18 -14.93 8.39
C GLY A 123 -10.57 -14.26 8.33
N GLU A 124 -10.85 -13.42 9.32
CA GLU A 124 -12.09 -12.65 9.40
C GLU A 124 -11.88 -11.27 8.76
N VAL A 125 -12.59 -11.02 7.65
CA VAL A 125 -12.61 -9.69 7.03
C VAL A 125 -13.50 -8.77 7.86
N THR A 126 -12.87 -7.80 8.54
CA THR A 126 -13.54 -6.85 9.45
C THR A 126 -13.85 -5.50 8.81
N TYR A 127 -13.24 -5.22 7.65
CA TYR A 127 -13.56 -4.08 6.80
C TYR A 127 -13.25 -4.44 5.35
N ASP A 128 -14.14 -4.06 4.43
CA ASP A 128 -14.04 -4.34 3.00
C ASP A 128 -14.84 -3.30 2.21
N ALA A 129 -14.17 -2.26 1.73
CA ALA A 129 -14.85 -1.15 1.07
C ALA A 129 -13.96 -0.38 0.10
N TRP A 130 -14.61 0.40 -0.76
CA TRP A 130 -13.97 1.43 -1.56
C TRP A 130 -13.22 2.43 -0.67
N HIS A 131 -12.05 2.87 -1.13
CA HIS A 131 -11.23 3.86 -0.46
C HIS A 131 -10.51 4.75 -1.49
N HIS A 132 -9.76 5.75 -1.02
CA HIS A 132 -8.92 6.60 -1.87
C HIS A 132 -7.72 7.16 -1.09
N VAL A 133 -6.61 7.39 -1.79
CA VAL A 133 -5.48 8.21 -1.32
C VAL A 133 -5.13 9.19 -2.43
N ASP A 134 -4.78 10.43 -2.08
CA ASP A 134 -4.53 11.49 -3.07
C ASP A 134 -5.61 11.60 -4.16
N ARG A 135 -6.86 11.32 -3.79
CA ARG A 135 -8.04 11.24 -4.68
C ARG A 135 -8.05 10.06 -5.68
N VAL A 136 -6.96 9.30 -5.78
CA VAL A 136 -6.90 8.06 -6.55
C VAL A 136 -7.76 7.00 -5.88
N ALA A 137 -8.78 6.53 -6.60
CA ALA A 137 -9.66 5.48 -6.13
C ALA A 137 -8.90 4.17 -5.90
N GLY A 138 -9.34 3.43 -4.89
CA GLY A 138 -8.78 2.14 -4.53
C GLY A 138 -9.73 1.34 -3.66
N HIS A 139 -9.15 0.37 -2.96
CA HIS A 139 -9.89 -0.58 -2.14
C HIS A 139 -9.15 -0.81 -0.82
N GLN A 140 -9.88 -0.88 0.28
CA GLN A 140 -9.32 -1.12 1.61
C GLN A 140 -9.90 -2.39 2.21
N LEU A 141 -9.02 -3.17 2.85
CA LEU A 141 -9.36 -4.38 3.60
C LEU A 141 -8.70 -4.33 4.98
N ASN A 142 -9.45 -4.69 6.02
CA ASN A 142 -8.90 -5.03 7.31
C ASN A 142 -9.24 -6.49 7.63
N ILE A 143 -8.24 -7.28 8.01
CA ILE A 143 -8.38 -8.72 8.20
C ILE A 143 -7.80 -9.08 9.57
N THR A 144 -8.57 -9.81 10.38
CA THR A 144 -8.04 -10.54 11.53
C THR A 144 -7.59 -11.91 11.03
N ASN A 145 -6.29 -12.14 11.01
CA ASN A 145 -5.67 -13.36 10.50
C ASN A 145 -5.88 -14.55 11.46
N ALA A 146 -5.59 -15.76 10.99
CA ALA A 146 -5.76 -16.99 11.76
C ALA A 146 -4.89 -17.06 13.03
N ASP A 147 -3.75 -16.36 13.04
CA ASP A 147 -2.86 -16.21 14.20
C ASP A 147 -3.23 -15.02 15.11
N GLU A 148 -4.43 -14.46 14.92
CA GLU A 148 -4.96 -13.27 15.58
C GLU A 148 -4.18 -11.96 15.33
N SER A 149 -3.17 -11.97 14.45
CA SER A 149 -2.60 -10.74 13.91
C SER A 149 -3.64 -10.00 13.06
N ARG A 150 -3.44 -8.70 12.84
CA ARG A 150 -4.31 -7.89 11.99
C ARG A 150 -3.53 -7.33 10.82
N SER A 151 -4.06 -7.53 9.62
CA SER A 151 -3.60 -6.92 8.39
C SER A 151 -4.48 -5.72 8.03
N TYR A 152 -3.82 -4.61 7.74
CA TYR A 152 -4.38 -3.36 7.26
C TYR A 152 -3.89 -3.16 5.82
N VAL A 153 -4.74 -3.45 4.84
CA VAL A 153 -4.41 -3.43 3.41
C VAL A 153 -5.08 -2.25 2.68
N GLY A 154 -4.33 -1.54 1.84
CA GLY A 154 -4.83 -0.60 0.84
C GLY A 154 -4.34 -0.99 -0.56
N ILE A 155 -5.21 -0.88 -1.57
CA ILE A 155 -4.94 -1.34 -2.94
C ILE A 155 -5.34 -0.24 -3.92
N TYR A 156 -4.40 0.21 -4.73
CA TYR A 156 -4.58 1.36 -5.63
C TYR A 156 -3.96 1.09 -6.99
N LEU A 157 -4.59 1.57 -8.05
CA LEU A 157 -4.04 1.52 -9.41
C LEU A 157 -3.76 2.94 -9.88
N HIS A 158 -2.52 3.23 -10.23
CA HIS A 158 -2.09 4.54 -10.70
C HIS A 158 -1.08 4.39 -11.83
N ASP A 159 -1.30 5.08 -12.96
CA ASP A 159 -0.47 5.01 -14.18
C ASP A 159 -0.07 3.59 -14.59
N ALA A 160 -1.06 2.68 -14.59
CA ALA A 160 -0.90 1.25 -14.90
C ALA A 160 0.11 0.51 -13.98
N ARG A 161 0.29 0.98 -12.75
CA ARG A 161 0.97 0.25 -11.67
C ARG A 161 0.00 -0.02 -10.53
N LEU A 162 -0.06 -1.27 -10.09
CA LEU A 162 -0.86 -1.68 -8.94
C LEU A 162 0.00 -1.56 -7.68
N TYR A 163 -0.46 -0.77 -6.73
CA TYR A 163 0.17 -0.57 -5.42
C TYR A 163 -0.68 -1.28 -4.36
N ILE A 164 -0.07 -2.19 -3.62
CA ILE A 164 -0.67 -2.87 -2.48
C ILE A 164 0.15 -2.51 -1.25
N VAL A 165 -0.43 -1.78 -0.33
CA VAL A 165 0.19 -1.45 0.96
C VAL A 165 -0.42 -2.32 2.04
N GLU A 166 0.39 -3.05 2.82
CA GLU A 166 -0.07 -3.88 3.93
C GLU A 166 0.76 -3.62 5.18
N ALA A 167 0.09 -3.27 6.28
CA ALA A 167 0.67 -3.36 7.61
C ALA A 167 0.10 -4.57 8.35
N THR A 168 0.94 -5.45 8.84
CA THR A 168 0.57 -6.58 9.70
C THR A 168 1.13 -6.35 11.10
N VAL A 169 0.25 -6.40 12.11
CA VAL A 169 0.61 -6.22 13.52
C VAL A 169 -0.02 -7.31 14.39
N PRO A 170 0.60 -7.70 15.52
CA PRO A 170 0.04 -8.73 16.38
C PRO A 170 -1.27 -8.28 17.06
N LYS A 171 -1.95 -9.24 17.69
CA LYS A 171 -3.15 -8.96 18.51
C LYS A 171 -2.84 -7.90 19.57
N GLY A 172 -3.76 -6.95 19.74
CA GLY A 172 -3.65 -5.89 20.75
C GLY A 172 -2.78 -4.68 20.38
N TYR A 173 -2.07 -4.70 19.23
CA TYR A 173 -1.34 -3.51 18.76
C TYR A 173 -2.26 -2.33 18.38
N PRO A 174 -1.76 -1.09 18.30
CA PRO A 174 -2.54 0.00 17.71
C PRO A 174 -2.88 -0.27 16.23
N PRO A 175 -4.09 0.09 15.76
CA PRO A 175 -4.44 0.01 14.35
C PRO A 175 -3.47 0.80 13.45
N GLN A 176 -3.11 0.24 12.30
CA GLN A 176 -2.12 0.83 11.37
C GLN A 176 -2.77 1.56 10.18
N VAL A 177 -3.92 2.21 10.41
CA VAL A 177 -4.66 2.91 9.33
C VAL A 177 -3.84 4.05 8.72
N GLN A 178 -3.03 4.73 9.54
CA GLN A 178 -2.16 5.81 9.07
C GLN A 178 -1.15 5.34 8.01
N PHE A 179 -0.65 4.11 8.13
CA PHE A 179 0.25 3.54 7.12
C PHE A 179 -0.46 3.39 5.76
N GLN A 180 -1.66 2.77 5.74
CA GLN A 180 -2.46 2.61 4.53
C GLN A 180 -2.80 3.94 3.84
N GLN A 181 -3.04 4.99 4.63
CA GLN A 181 -3.42 6.31 4.15
C GLN A 181 -2.23 7.21 3.77
N SER A 182 -1.00 6.78 4.08
CA SER A 182 0.21 7.56 3.80
C SER A 182 0.79 7.33 2.41
N LEU A 183 0.23 6.40 1.63
CA LEU A 183 0.63 6.21 0.24
C LEU A 183 0.33 7.48 -0.56
N GLY A 184 1.33 7.96 -1.28
CA GLY A 184 1.22 9.01 -2.28
C GLY A 184 1.90 8.61 -3.59
N PHE A 185 1.61 9.35 -4.65
CA PHE A 185 2.15 9.11 -6.00
C PHE A 185 3.09 10.23 -6.39
N ILE A 186 4.25 9.89 -6.97
CA ILE A 186 5.28 10.87 -7.35
C ILE A 186 5.57 10.82 -8.84
N ASP A 187 5.99 11.94 -9.42
CA ASP A 187 6.47 12.00 -10.80
C ASP A 187 7.94 11.57 -10.93
N GLU A 188 8.47 11.61 -12.17
CA GLU A 188 9.85 11.27 -12.50
C GLU A 188 10.89 12.12 -11.77
N GLU A 189 10.53 13.34 -11.36
CA GLU A 189 11.39 14.21 -10.55
C GLU A 189 11.20 14.00 -9.03
N GLY A 190 10.42 13.00 -8.61
CA GLY A 190 10.15 12.69 -7.22
C GLY A 190 9.16 13.64 -6.55
N ARG A 191 8.38 14.41 -7.32
CA ARG A 191 7.42 15.37 -6.78
C ARG A 191 6.05 14.71 -6.64
N ASN A 192 5.40 14.92 -5.49
CA ASN A 192 4.03 14.46 -5.27
C ASN A 192 3.08 14.99 -6.36
N ILE A 193 2.36 14.07 -6.98
CA ILE A 193 1.30 14.37 -7.94
C ILE A 193 0.07 14.74 -7.14
N ARG A 194 -0.52 15.88 -7.47
CA ARG A 194 -1.81 16.28 -6.91
C ARG A 194 -2.88 16.10 -7.96
N TYR A 195 -3.98 15.50 -7.54
CA TYR A 195 -5.20 15.42 -8.34
C TYR A 195 -6.25 16.33 -7.75
N ASP A 196 -7.22 16.74 -8.55
CA ASP A 196 -8.54 17.26 -8.16
C ASP A 196 -9.63 16.39 -8.81
N TRP A 197 -10.87 16.51 -8.35
CA TRP A 197 -12.02 15.92 -9.04
C TRP A 197 -12.67 16.99 -9.92
N ALA A 198 -12.93 16.64 -11.18
CA ALA A 198 -13.81 17.41 -12.05
C ALA A 198 -15.28 17.26 -11.60
N GLU A 199 -16.18 18.06 -12.18
CA GLU A 199 -17.61 18.04 -11.85
C GLU A 199 -18.26 16.67 -12.10
N ASP A 200 -17.76 15.91 -13.08
CA ASP A 200 -18.21 14.56 -13.41
C ASP A 200 -17.56 13.47 -12.53
N GLY A 201 -16.72 13.86 -11.57
CA GLY A 201 -16.00 12.95 -10.69
C GLY A 201 -14.72 12.35 -11.30
N SER A 202 -14.37 12.71 -12.54
CA SER A 202 -13.09 12.27 -13.12
C SER A 202 -11.90 12.94 -12.43
N LEU A 203 -10.77 12.22 -12.39
CA LEU A 203 -9.52 12.73 -11.83
C LEU A 203 -8.83 13.66 -12.83
N ILE A 204 -8.54 14.88 -12.40
CA ILE A 204 -7.75 15.86 -13.16
C ILE A 204 -6.45 16.13 -12.42
N ARG A 205 -5.31 16.15 -13.12
CA ARG A 205 -4.03 16.48 -12.49
C ARG A 205 -4.03 17.97 -12.16
N GLY A 206 -3.91 18.30 -10.87
CA GLY A 206 -3.89 19.66 -10.38
C GLY A 206 -2.68 20.42 -10.90
N THR A 207 -2.89 21.48 -11.66
CA THR A 207 -1.86 22.49 -11.93
C THR A 207 -1.63 23.28 -10.64
N ARG A 208 -0.37 23.48 -10.22
CA ARG A 208 -0.04 24.39 -9.11
C ARG A 208 -0.72 25.74 -9.35
N SER A 209 -1.79 26.05 -8.62
CA SER A 209 -2.07 27.45 -8.33
C SER A 209 -0.97 27.90 -7.40
N ARG A 210 -0.26 28.94 -7.82
CA ARG A 210 0.83 29.58 -7.08
C ARG A 210 0.41 29.97 -5.67
#